data_AF-A7J464-F1
#
_entry.id   AF-A7J464-F1
#
_cell.length_a   1.000
_cell.length_b   1.000
_cell.length_c   1.000
_cell.angle_alpha   90.00
_cell.angle_beta   90.00
_cell.angle_gamma   90.00
#
_symmetry.space_group_name_H-M   'P 1'
#
loop_
_entity.id
_entity.type
_entity.pdbx_description
1 polymer ?
#
loop_
_entity_poly.entity_id
_entity_poly.type
_entity_poly.pdbx_seq_one_letter_code
_entity_poly.pdbx_strand_id
1 'polypeptide(L)'
;EYSDFLKVEFDSYMIPQNEMNNDNFRLLDVDNRASLPMNTFIRIIITATDVLHSWTIPSLGVKADATPGRLNQISFLISRPGLFFGQCSKICGANHSFMPIVIESISTSKFINWFMSVSESSDDWKQVLV
;
A
#
# COMPACT_ATOMS: atom_id res chain seq x y z
N GLU A 1 -6.88 0.83 2.96
CA GLU A 1 -8.15 0.25 3.43
C GLU A 1 -8.64 -0.85 2.50
N TYR A 2 -9.13 -1.95 3.08
CA TYR A 2 -9.89 -3.00 2.40
C TYR A 2 -11.25 -3.06 3.08
N SER A 3 -12.24 -2.36 2.54
CA SER A 3 -13.51 -2.09 3.23
C SER A 3 -14.70 -2.94 2.75
N ASP A 4 -14.52 -3.75 1.70
CA ASP A 4 -15.62 -4.49 1.07
C ASP A 4 -16.22 -5.62 1.95
N PHE A 5 -15.45 -6.17 2.89
CA PHE A 5 -15.89 -7.30 3.73
C PHE A 5 -15.58 -7.09 5.22
N LEU A 6 -14.34 -7.39 5.60
CA LEU A 6 -13.78 -7.17 6.93
C LEU A 6 -13.02 -5.87 6.84
N LYS A 7 -13.38 -4.87 7.65
CA LYS A 7 -12.79 -3.53 7.60
C LYS A 7 -11.33 -3.59 8.04
N VAL A 8 -10.43 -3.87 7.10
CA VAL A 8 -8.99 -3.93 7.36
C VAL A 8 -8.35 -2.61 6.95
N GLU A 9 -7.65 -1.99 7.88
CA GLU A 9 -6.92 -0.75 7.71
C GLU A 9 -5.57 -0.85 8.44
N PHE A 10 -4.56 -0.24 7.84
CA PHE A 10 -3.23 -0.13 8.42
C PHE A 10 -2.47 1.00 7.73
N ASP A 11 -1.50 1.55 8.44
CA ASP A 11 -0.53 2.49 7.89
C ASP A 11 0.70 1.74 7.35
N SER A 12 1.36 2.35 6.37
CA SER A 12 2.59 1.85 5.76
C SER A 12 3.66 2.93 5.79
N TYR A 13 4.69 2.72 6.60
CA TYR A 13 5.81 3.65 6.78
C TYR A 13 7.11 3.04 6.27
N MET A 14 8.00 3.90 5.78
CA MET A 14 9.35 3.50 5.38
C MET A 14 10.12 2.96 6.58
N ILE A 15 10.77 1.80 6.43
CA ILE A 15 11.62 1.26 7.49
C ILE A 15 12.84 2.17 7.72
N PRO A 16 13.06 2.67 8.95
CA PRO A 16 14.24 3.47 9.28
C PRO A 16 15.55 2.69 9.09
N GLN A 17 16.62 3.36 8.65
CA GLN A 17 17.89 2.70 8.32
C GLN A 17 18.51 1.89 9.48
N ASN A 18 18.29 2.33 10.71
CA ASN A 18 18.71 1.67 11.95
C ASN A 18 17.94 0.37 12.26
N GLU A 19 16.79 0.15 11.63
CA GLU A 19 15.92 -1.02 11.81
C GLU A 19 15.94 -1.95 10.58
N MET A 20 16.70 -1.60 9.53
CA MET A 20 16.78 -2.39 8.31
C MET A 20 17.57 -3.68 8.52
N ASN A 21 17.05 -4.78 8.00
CA ASN A 21 17.81 -6.01 7.82
C ASN A 21 18.69 -5.90 6.56
N ASN A 22 19.70 -6.77 6.46
CA ASN A 22 20.63 -6.80 5.32
C ASN A 22 19.94 -7.05 3.97
N ASP A 23 18.75 -7.65 3.98
CA ASP A 23 17.98 -7.98 2.78
C ASP A 23 17.03 -6.84 2.35
N ASN A 24 16.94 -5.75 3.11
CA ASN A 24 16.05 -4.65 2.81
C ASN A 24 16.68 -3.63 1.84
N PHE A 25 15.83 -3.05 0.99
CA PHE A 25 16.19 -1.99 0.07
C PHE A 25 16.03 -0.62 0.72
N ARG A 26 17.16 0.11 0.85
CA ARG A 26 17.21 1.47 1.37
C ARG A 26 16.20 2.38 0.64
N LEU A 27 15.36 3.08 1.41
CA LEU A 27 14.30 4.00 0.97
C LEU A 27 13.11 3.37 0.23
N LEU A 28 13.05 2.04 0.11
CA LEU A 28 11.99 1.36 -0.65
C LEU A 28 11.15 0.42 0.22
N ASP A 29 11.74 -0.25 1.20
CA ASP A 29 10.98 -1.12 2.09
C ASP A 29 10.12 -0.35 3.09
N VAL A 30 8.99 -0.97 3.42
CA VAL A 30 7.99 -0.50 4.38
C VAL A 30 7.71 -1.57 5.43
N ASP A 31 7.21 -1.14 6.59
CA ASP A 31 6.80 -2.01 7.69
C ASP A 31 5.61 -2.92 7.32
N ASN A 32 4.57 -2.35 6.71
CA ASN A 32 3.36 -3.04 6.29
C ASN A 32 3.19 -2.94 4.78
N ARG A 33 3.26 -4.07 4.09
CA ARG A 33 3.11 -4.16 2.63
C ARG A 33 1.63 -4.30 2.27
N ALA A 34 1.25 -3.74 1.13
CA ALA A 34 -0.09 -3.94 0.56
C ALA A 34 -0.16 -5.30 -0.15
N SER A 35 -0.64 -6.32 0.55
CA SER A 35 -0.88 -7.65 -0.02
C SER A 35 -2.04 -7.63 -1.01
N LEU A 36 -1.84 -8.10 -2.25
CA LEU A 36 -2.86 -8.17 -3.29
C LEU A 36 -2.86 -9.55 -3.99
N PRO A 37 -4.03 -10.08 -4.37
CA PRO A 37 -4.11 -11.36 -5.06
C PRO A 37 -3.63 -11.23 -6.52
N MET A 38 -2.74 -12.13 -6.95
CA MET A 38 -2.35 -12.25 -8.36
C MET A 38 -3.51 -12.77 -9.23
N ASN A 39 -3.43 -12.54 -10.53
CA ASN A 39 -4.39 -12.97 -11.55
C ASN A 39 -5.85 -12.55 -11.29
N THR A 40 -6.04 -11.46 -10.54
CA THR A 40 -7.34 -10.86 -10.26
C THR A 40 -7.30 -9.38 -10.62
N PHE A 41 -8.37 -8.87 -11.23
CA PHE A 41 -8.49 -7.44 -11.48
C PHE A 41 -8.67 -6.70 -10.16
N ILE A 42 -7.72 -5.81 -9.87
CA ILE A 42 -7.72 -4.99 -8.67
C ILE A 42 -8.17 -3.59 -9.07
N ARG A 43 -9.07 -3.02 -8.29
CA ARG A 43 -9.50 -1.62 -8.38
C ARG A 43 -9.01 -0.90 -7.13
N ILE A 44 -8.20 0.15 -7.31
CA ILE A 44 -7.74 1.00 -6.21
C ILE A 44 -8.39 2.36 -6.36
N ILE A 45 -8.86 2.90 -5.23
CA ILE A 45 -9.32 4.27 -5.08
C ILE A 45 -8.23 5.04 -4.32
N ILE A 46 -7.80 6.17 -4.86
CA ILE A 46 -6.66 6.95 -4.40
C ILE A 46 -7.14 8.37 -4.09
N THR A 47 -6.84 8.84 -2.88
CA THR A 47 -7.11 10.20 -2.39
C THR A 47 -6.05 10.58 -1.36
N ALA A 48 -6.00 11.86 -0.98
CA ALA A 48 -5.16 12.36 0.10
C ALA A 48 -6.02 13.08 1.14
N THR A 49 -5.53 13.16 2.36
CA THR A 49 -6.17 13.87 3.49
C THR A 49 -5.56 15.26 3.73
N ASP A 50 -4.33 15.48 3.28
CA ASP A 50 -3.53 16.67 3.55
C ASP A 50 -3.22 17.50 2.29
N VAL A 51 -2.19 17.13 1.53
CA VAL A 51 -1.67 17.82 0.36
C VAL A 51 -1.71 16.89 -0.86
N LEU A 52 -1.21 17.36 -2.00
CA LEU A 52 -1.11 16.52 -3.19
C LEU A 52 -0.02 15.47 -3.02
N HIS A 53 -0.36 14.21 -3.28
CA HIS A 53 0.59 13.11 -3.46
C HIS A 53 0.34 12.44 -4.82
N SER A 54 1.13 11.42 -5.16
CA SER A 54 0.87 10.62 -6.36
C SER A 54 1.32 9.18 -6.15
N TRP A 55 0.37 8.27 -6.20
CA TRP A 55 0.56 6.85 -5.95
C TRP A 55 1.01 6.19 -7.26
N THR A 56 2.20 5.58 -7.25
CA THR A 56 2.86 5.08 -8.46
C THR A 56 3.54 3.73 -8.21
N ILE A 57 3.30 2.76 -9.09
CA ILE A 57 4.04 1.50 -9.16
C ILE A 57 4.55 1.33 -10.60
N PRO A 58 5.82 1.70 -10.88
CA PRO A 58 6.34 1.74 -12.25
C PRO A 58 6.28 0.40 -12.98
N SER A 59 6.55 -0.70 -12.28
CA SER A 59 6.55 -2.06 -12.84
C SER A 59 5.17 -2.58 -13.22
N LEU A 60 4.09 -1.96 -12.71
CA LEU A 60 2.71 -2.22 -13.10
C LEU A 60 2.19 -1.17 -14.11
N GLY A 61 2.99 -0.16 -14.45
CA GLY A 61 2.58 0.92 -15.35
C GLY A 61 1.46 1.81 -14.81
N VAL A 62 1.28 1.85 -13.48
CA VAL A 62 0.21 2.61 -12.84
C VAL A 62 0.74 3.82 -12.11
N LYS A 63 0.05 4.95 -12.31
CA LYS A 63 0.27 6.21 -11.62
C LYS A 63 -1.06 6.97 -11.54
N ALA A 64 -1.42 7.44 -10.36
CA ALA A 64 -2.54 8.35 -10.19
C ALA A 64 -2.30 9.30 -9.02
N ASP A 65 -2.70 10.56 -9.21
CA ASP A 65 -2.54 11.58 -8.19
C ASP A 65 -3.54 11.35 -7.04
N ALA A 66 -3.06 11.53 -5.82
CA ALA A 66 -3.88 11.55 -4.62
C ALA A 66 -4.18 13.02 -4.31
N THR A 67 -5.42 13.45 -4.56
CA THR A 67 -5.83 14.85 -4.45
C THR A 67 -6.87 14.99 -3.34
N PRO A 68 -6.67 15.88 -2.36
CA PRO A 68 -7.66 16.11 -1.32
C PRO A 68 -9.03 16.47 -1.90
N GLY A 69 -10.08 15.80 -1.42
CA GLY A 69 -11.44 15.98 -1.91
C GLY A 69 -11.76 15.29 -3.25
N ARG A 70 -10.87 14.46 -3.81
CA ARG A 70 -11.10 13.72 -5.05
C ARG A 70 -10.69 12.25 -4.95
N LEU A 71 -11.64 11.37 -5.27
CA LEU A 71 -11.42 9.92 -5.37
C LEU A 71 -11.02 9.55 -6.81
N ASN A 72 -9.72 9.34 -7.06
CA ASN A 72 -9.25 8.83 -8.34
C ASN A 72 -9.28 7.30 -8.35
N GLN A 73 -9.77 6.69 -9.43
CA GLN A 73 -9.85 5.25 -9.56
C GLN A 73 -8.87 4.75 -10.63
N ILE A 74 -8.13 3.69 -10.31
CA ILE A 74 -7.33 2.93 -11.27
C ILE A 74 -7.64 1.44 -11.17
N SER A 75 -7.42 0.72 -12.26
CA SER A 75 -7.57 -0.73 -12.30
C SER A 75 -6.36 -1.36 -12.97
N PHE A 76 -5.88 -2.47 -12.42
CA PHE A 76 -4.75 -3.21 -12.97
C PHE A 76 -4.84 -4.70 -12.62
N LEU A 77 -3.98 -5.49 -13.27
CA LEU A 77 -3.84 -6.93 -13.08
C LEU A 77 -2.37 -7.24 -12.77
N ILE A 78 -2.12 -8.03 -11.73
CA ILE A 78 -0.77 -8.54 -11.44
C ILE A 78 -0.68 -9.99 -11.89
N SER A 79 0.15 -10.30 -12.90
CA SER A 79 0.22 -11.63 -13.51
C SER A 79 1.24 -12.59 -12.87
N ARG A 80 2.06 -12.10 -11.93
CA ARG A 80 3.14 -12.87 -11.31
C ARG A 80 3.27 -12.54 -9.82
N PRO A 81 3.62 -13.52 -8.97
CA PRO A 81 3.89 -13.26 -7.56
C PRO A 81 5.18 -12.45 -7.38
N GLY A 82 5.30 -11.73 -6.27
CA GLY A 82 6.50 -10.99 -5.89
C GLY A 82 6.23 -9.62 -5.31
N LEU A 83 7.31 -8.87 -5.06
CA LEU A 83 7.27 -7.52 -4.53
C LEU A 83 7.34 -6.48 -5.66
N PHE A 84 6.47 -5.48 -5.61
CA PHE A 84 6.42 -4.38 -6.55
C PHE A 84 6.59 -3.07 -5.77
N PHE A 85 7.64 -2.34 -6.10
CA PHE A 85 8.03 -1.11 -5.40
C PHE A 85 7.56 0.13 -6.16
N GLY A 86 7.27 1.16 -5.40
CA GLY A 86 6.83 2.47 -5.86
C GLY A 86 7.28 3.57 -4.91
N GLN A 87 7.12 4.82 -5.36
CA GLN A 87 7.40 6.01 -4.56
C GLN A 87 6.39 7.11 -4.89
N CYS A 88 6.19 8.02 -3.95
CA CYS A 88 5.40 9.22 -4.19
C CYS A 88 5.97 10.01 -5.37
N SER A 89 5.14 10.29 -6.38
CA SER A 89 5.57 10.92 -7.64
C SER A 89 5.06 12.36 -7.81
N LYS A 90 4.71 13.02 -6.69
CA LYS A 90 4.28 14.41 -6.61
C LYS A 90 4.81 15.06 -5.33
N ILE A 91 5.48 16.20 -5.46
CA ILE A 91 6.09 16.89 -4.31
C ILE A 91 5.04 17.20 -3.23
N CYS A 92 5.30 16.70 -2.00
CA CYS A 92 4.38 16.75 -0.87
C CYS A 92 5.02 17.24 0.45
N GLY A 93 6.23 17.79 0.41
CA GLY A 93 6.90 18.39 1.58
C GLY A 93 8.26 17.76 1.88
N ALA A 94 8.74 17.93 3.12
CA ALA A 94 10.09 17.54 3.54
C ALA A 94 10.36 16.04 3.37
N ASN A 95 9.35 15.20 3.65
CA ASN A 95 9.48 13.74 3.60
C ASN A 95 9.02 13.14 2.27
N HIS A 96 8.92 13.95 1.20
CA HIS A 96 8.45 13.49 -0.10
C HIS A 96 9.21 12.26 -0.64
N SER A 97 10.53 12.21 -0.43
CA SER A 97 11.38 11.09 -0.87
C SER A 97 11.34 9.86 0.05
N PHE A 98 10.58 9.91 1.16
CA PHE A 98 10.64 8.94 2.26
C PHE A 98 9.27 8.28 2.54
N MET A 99 8.42 8.23 1.53
CA MET A 99 7.11 7.55 1.57
C MET A 99 6.98 6.56 0.39
N PRO A 100 7.72 5.44 0.43
CA PRO A 100 7.64 4.42 -0.59
C PRO A 100 6.33 3.63 -0.49
N ILE A 101 6.05 2.87 -1.55
CA ILE A 101 4.88 2.00 -1.64
C ILE A 101 5.39 0.61 -1.99
N VAL A 102 4.94 -0.42 -1.27
CA VAL A 102 5.27 -1.81 -1.58
C VAL A 102 3.99 -2.62 -1.69
N ILE A 103 3.80 -3.23 -2.86
CA ILE A 103 2.77 -4.23 -3.08
C ILE A 103 3.39 -5.62 -3.04
N GLU A 104 2.77 -6.51 -2.28
CA GLU A 104 3.09 -7.92 -2.29
C GLU A 104 2.04 -8.69 -3.06
N SER A 105 2.41 -9.26 -4.20
CA SER A 105 1.53 -10.11 -5.00
C SER A 105 1.63 -11.56 -4.57
N ILE A 106 0.53 -12.11 -4.07
CA ILE A 106 0.43 -13.47 -3.54
C ILE A 106 -0.71 -14.24 -4.21
N SER A 107 -0.73 -15.56 -4.06
CA SER A 107 -1.85 -16.38 -4.55
C SER A 107 -3.15 -15.99 -3.86
N THR A 108 -4.28 -16.12 -4.55
CA THR A 108 -5.62 -15.81 -4.00
C THR A 108 -5.88 -16.54 -2.67
N SER A 109 -5.45 -17.80 -2.56
CA SER A 109 -5.56 -18.58 -1.32
C SER A 109 -4.77 -17.96 -0.15
N LYS A 110 -3.53 -17.53 -0.40
CA LYS A 110 -2.71 -16.86 0.62
C LYS A 110 -3.29 -15.49 0.98
N PHE A 111 -3.80 -14.76 -0.01
CA PHE A 111 -4.45 -13.48 0.22
C PHE A 111 -5.67 -13.62 1.14
N ILE A 112 -6.54 -14.61 0.90
CA ILE A 112 -7.71 -14.87 1.76
C ILE A 112 -7.25 -15.22 3.18
N ASN A 113 -6.26 -16.10 3.34
CA ASN A 113 -5.76 -16.47 4.67
C ASN A 113 -5.14 -15.26 5.40
N TRP A 114 -4.32 -14.46 4.70
CA TRP A 114 -3.75 -13.23 5.24
C TRP A 114 -4.86 -12.27 5.67
N PHE A 115 -5.85 -12.04 4.80
CA PHE A 115 -6.97 -11.14 5.05
C PHE A 115 -7.77 -11.55 6.29
N MET A 116 -8.03 -12.85 6.46
CA MET A 116 -8.70 -13.38 7.67
C MET A 116 -7.84 -13.17 8.93
N SER A 117 -6.53 -13.47 8.87
CA SER A 117 -5.64 -13.30 10.03
C SER A 117 -5.52 -11.84 10.50
N VAL A 118 -5.46 -10.89 9.56
CA VAL A 118 -5.39 -9.46 9.89
C VAL A 118 -6.73 -8.98 10.46
N SER A 119 -7.85 -9.46 9.94
CA SER A 119 -9.17 -9.08 10.46
C SER A 119 -9.36 -9.50 11.92
N GLU A 120 -8.90 -10.69 12.30
CA GLU A 120 -8.96 -11.17 13.69
C GLU A 120 -8.07 -10.35 14.63
N SER A 121 -6.95 -9.80 14.13
CA SER A 121 -6.07 -8.93 14.93
C SER A 121 -6.60 -7.50 15.10
N SER A 122 -7.47 -7.05 14.19
CA SER A 122 -8.03 -5.69 14.20
C SER A 122 -9.20 -5.50 15.18
N ASP A 123 -9.67 -6.58 15.82
CA ASP A 123 -10.72 -6.52 16.84
C ASP A 123 -10.23 -5.97 18.19
N ASP A 124 -8.94 -5.63 18.33
CA ASP A 124 -8.40 -4.91 19.49
C ASP A 124 -8.53 -3.39 19.25
N TRP A 125 -9.74 -2.87 19.45
CA TRP A 125 -10.17 -1.48 19.22
C TRP A 125 -9.48 -0.46 20.14
N LYS A 126 -8.15 -0.32 20.10
CA LYS A 126 -7.51 0.87 20.66
C LYS A 126 -7.55 2.00 19.64
N GLN A 127 -8.60 2.81 19.79
CA GLN A 127 -8.72 4.21 19.39
C GLN A 127 -7.46 4.78 18.75
N VAL A 128 -7.50 5.01 17.44
CA VAL A 128 -6.76 6.12 16.84
C VAL A 128 -7.71 6.80 15.88
N LEU A 129 -8.07 8.02 16.26
CA LEU A 129 -8.64 9.02 15.37
C LEU A 129 -7.61 9.33 14.29
N VAL A 130 -7.99 9.19 13.03
CA VAL A 130 -7.39 9.96 11.94
C VAL A 130 -8.06 11.33 11.91
#